data_AF-A0A7W8BEL5-F1
#
_entry.id   AF-A0A7W8BEL5-F1
#
_cell.length_a   1.000
_cell.length_b   1.000
_cell.length_c   1.000
_cell.angle_alpha   90.00
_cell.angle_beta   90.00
_cell.angle_gamma   90.00
#
_symmetry.space_group_name_H-M   'P 1'
#
loop_
_entity.id
_entity.type
_entity.pdbx_description
1 polymer ?
#
loop_
_entity_poly.entity_id
_entity_poly.type
_entity_poly.pdbx_seq_one_letter_code
_entity_poly.pdbx_strand_id
1 'polypeptide(L)'
;MDVLAARSVRAFGEYFPLSARRPDGDGRLYRVLRHGPLLDVFVLDMRSYRNANSPNRRPDDTQGILGARQLAWLKRELAASRAVWKVIAADMPLGLVVTDGPANFEAVAQGDPGAPLGRELQIAELLRHIKHRRITGTVWLTADVHYTSAQHYDPARAAFKDFAPFWEFVSGPLNAGGFPANALDATFGPERVFLKAPATANVPPGRDSQFFGEVAIAGDGGELTVRLRDETGAVLFTKVLQPGRVGQ
;
A
#
# COMPACT_ATOMS: atom_id res chain seq x y z
N MET A 1 -25.20 -8.39 -0.59
CA MET A 1 -23.92 -9.09 -0.80
C MET A 1 -24.04 -9.90 -2.08
N ASP A 2 -23.15 -9.68 -3.04
CA ASP A 2 -23.04 -10.50 -4.25
C ASP A 2 -22.75 -11.96 -3.85
N VAL A 3 -23.48 -12.90 -4.43
CA VAL A 3 -23.33 -14.34 -4.17
C VAL A 3 -21.91 -14.82 -4.52
N LEU A 4 -21.30 -14.29 -5.57
CA LEU A 4 -19.93 -14.62 -5.95
C LEU A 4 -18.94 -14.11 -4.92
N ALA A 5 -19.08 -12.86 -4.47
CA ALA A 5 -18.21 -12.31 -3.42
C ALA A 5 -18.28 -13.14 -2.13
N ALA A 6 -19.48 -13.53 -1.68
CA ALA A 6 -19.64 -14.38 -0.51
C ALA A 6 -18.96 -15.76 -0.66
N ARG A 7 -19.09 -16.37 -1.85
CA ARG A 7 -18.44 -17.65 -2.16
C ARG A 7 -16.91 -17.53 -2.24
N SER A 8 -16.39 -16.45 -2.82
CA SER A 8 -14.95 -16.18 -2.90
C SER A 8 -14.33 -15.97 -1.52
N VAL A 9 -14.98 -15.22 -0.63
CA VAL A 9 -14.51 -15.05 0.76
C VAL A 9 -14.47 -16.39 1.49
N ARG A 10 -15.51 -17.22 1.31
CA ARG A 10 -15.54 -18.57 1.89
C ARG A 10 -14.38 -19.43 1.37
N ALA A 11 -14.21 -19.52 0.06
CA ALA A 11 -13.12 -20.30 -0.53
C ALA A 11 -11.75 -19.80 -0.09
N PHE A 12 -11.54 -18.47 -0.03
CA PHE A 12 -10.29 -17.90 0.48
C PHE A 12 -10.00 -18.34 1.92
N GLY A 13 -11.01 -18.32 2.80
CA GLY A 13 -10.86 -18.81 4.18
C GLY A 13 -10.67 -20.33 4.32
N GLU A 14 -11.13 -21.12 3.34
CA GLU A 14 -10.98 -22.59 3.33
C GLU A 14 -9.59 -23.03 2.82
N TYR A 15 -9.00 -22.28 1.88
CA TYR A 15 -7.74 -22.65 1.22
C TYR A 15 -6.50 -21.90 1.73
N PHE A 16 -6.67 -20.79 2.47
CA PHE A 16 -5.57 -20.04 3.07
C PHE A 16 -5.55 -20.21 4.59
N PRO A 17 -4.36 -20.28 5.22
CA PRO A 17 -4.22 -20.44 6.67
C PRO A 17 -4.48 -19.11 7.40
N LEU A 18 -5.66 -18.53 7.21
CA LEU A 18 -6.16 -17.44 8.03
C LEU A 18 -6.52 -18.04 9.38
N SER A 19 -5.97 -17.48 10.47
CA SER A 19 -6.31 -17.91 11.83
C SER A 19 -7.82 -17.98 11.96
N ALA A 20 -8.33 -19.16 12.32
CA ALA A 20 -9.75 -19.50 12.31
C ALA A 20 -10.59 -18.34 12.87
N ARG A 21 -11.54 -17.87 12.04
CA ARG A 21 -12.62 -16.91 12.35
C ARG A 21 -12.42 -16.15 13.66
N ARG A 22 -11.93 -14.91 13.55
CA ARG A 22 -11.89 -14.00 14.69
C ARG A 22 -13.26 -13.96 15.40
N PRO A 23 -13.28 -13.74 16.73
CA PRO A 23 -14.52 -13.71 17.51
C PRO A 23 -15.54 -12.65 17.06
N ASP A 24 -15.15 -11.69 16.21
CA ASP A 24 -16.03 -10.65 15.68
C ASP A 24 -16.95 -11.14 14.55
N GLY A 25 -16.85 -12.41 14.11
CA GLY A 25 -17.85 -13.08 13.26
C GLY A 25 -17.96 -12.57 11.81
N ASP A 26 -17.32 -11.44 11.48
CA ASP A 26 -17.53 -10.69 10.24
C ASP A 26 -16.65 -11.14 9.04
N GLY A 27 -15.76 -12.12 9.22
CA GLY A 27 -14.87 -12.56 8.13
C GLY A 27 -13.88 -11.47 7.65
N ARG A 28 -13.55 -10.51 8.52
CA ARG A 28 -12.60 -9.42 8.23
C ARG A 28 -11.22 -9.94 7.82
N LEU A 29 -10.71 -9.41 6.71
CA LEU A 29 -9.35 -9.69 6.25
C LEU A 29 -8.30 -8.77 6.91
N TYR A 30 -8.64 -7.52 7.20
CA TYR A 30 -7.68 -6.58 7.77
C TYR A 30 -7.35 -6.85 9.25
N ARG A 31 -6.07 -6.77 9.58
CA ARG A 31 -5.50 -7.30 10.84
C ARG A 31 -4.11 -6.74 11.12
N VAL A 32 -3.69 -6.82 12.38
CA VAL A 32 -2.28 -6.62 12.75
C VAL A 32 -1.64 -7.98 13.02
N LEU A 33 -0.51 -8.24 12.39
CA LEU A 33 0.39 -9.34 12.74
C LEU A 33 1.53 -8.76 13.57
N ARG A 34 1.71 -9.26 14.80
CA ARG A 34 2.67 -8.72 15.76
C ARG A 34 3.86 -9.67 15.87
N HIS A 35 5.06 -9.16 15.62
CA HIS A 35 6.32 -9.90 15.61
C HIS A 35 7.29 -9.29 16.62
N GLY A 36 7.08 -9.64 17.89
CA GLY A 36 7.91 -9.16 18.99
C GLY A 36 7.92 -7.63 19.11
N PRO A 37 8.99 -7.03 19.66
CA PRO A 37 9.09 -5.58 19.81
C PRO A 37 9.47 -4.86 18.51
N LEU A 38 9.89 -5.58 17.47
CA LEU A 38 10.47 -4.97 16.27
C LEU A 38 9.43 -4.62 15.22
N LEU A 39 8.41 -5.47 15.01
CA LEU A 39 7.56 -5.35 13.82
C LEU A 39 6.09 -5.60 14.13
N ASP A 40 5.26 -4.63 13.78
CA ASP A 40 3.83 -4.82 13.55
C ASP A 40 3.53 -4.67 12.05
N VAL A 41 2.84 -5.66 11.46
CA VAL A 41 2.36 -5.61 10.07
C VAL A 41 0.86 -5.37 10.05
N PHE A 42 0.46 -4.20 9.56
CA PHE A 42 -0.92 -3.78 9.38
C PHE A 42 -1.38 -4.19 8.00
N VAL A 43 -2.04 -5.35 7.91
CA VAL A 43 -2.60 -5.85 6.66
C VAL A 43 -3.95 -5.19 6.43
N LEU A 44 -4.08 -4.48 5.31
CA LEU A 44 -5.31 -3.79 4.91
C LEU A 44 -6.17 -4.65 3.99
N ASP A 45 -7.43 -4.25 3.84
CA ASP A 45 -8.36 -4.73 2.84
C ASP A 45 -8.94 -3.52 2.10
N MET A 46 -8.35 -3.20 0.96
CA MET A 46 -8.77 -2.05 0.15
C MET A 46 -9.80 -2.45 -0.93
N ARG A 47 -10.33 -3.68 -0.90
CA ARG A 47 -11.29 -4.19 -1.89
C ARG A 47 -12.70 -4.30 -1.35
N SER A 48 -12.88 -4.82 -0.14
CA SER A 48 -14.20 -5.14 0.41
C SER A 48 -15.04 -3.92 0.78
N TYR A 49 -14.38 -2.79 1.10
CA TYR A 49 -15.03 -1.64 1.72
C TYR A 49 -14.96 -0.36 0.88
N ARG A 50 -14.18 -0.36 -0.20
CA ARG A 50 -14.05 0.80 -1.08
C ARG A 50 -15.34 1.11 -1.81
N ASN A 51 -15.50 2.36 -2.23
CA ASN A 51 -16.56 2.73 -3.16
C ASN A 51 -16.30 2.20 -4.58
N ALA A 52 -17.33 2.20 -5.42
CA ALA A 52 -17.25 1.76 -6.81
C ALA A 52 -16.23 2.59 -7.62
N ASN A 53 -15.65 1.98 -8.67
CA ASN A 53 -14.83 2.70 -9.65
C ASN A 53 -15.63 3.86 -10.22
N SER A 54 -15.01 5.04 -10.19
CA SER A 54 -15.63 6.31 -10.57
C SER A 54 -14.52 7.25 -11.06
N PRO A 55 -14.85 8.46 -11.53
CA PRO A 55 -13.84 9.47 -11.84
C PRO A 55 -12.98 9.88 -10.64
N ASN A 56 -13.31 9.42 -9.42
CA ASN A 56 -12.51 9.56 -8.20
C ASN A 56 -12.20 11.02 -7.81
N ARG A 57 -13.13 11.94 -8.14
CA ARG A 57 -12.99 13.40 -7.94
C ARG A 57 -13.96 14.01 -6.93
N ARG A 58 -14.62 13.19 -6.11
CA ARG A 58 -15.58 13.70 -5.13
C ARG A 58 -14.85 14.52 -4.06
N PRO A 59 -15.28 15.75 -3.73
CA PRO A 59 -14.64 16.55 -2.69
C PRO A 59 -14.94 16.01 -1.28
N ASP A 60 -16.00 15.21 -1.15
CA ASP A 60 -16.41 14.50 0.05
C ASP A 60 -16.62 13.01 -0.25
N ASP A 61 -15.86 12.16 0.42
CA ASP A 61 -15.96 10.71 0.25
C ASP A 61 -15.76 9.99 1.59
N THR A 62 -16.87 9.76 2.28
CA THR A 62 -16.86 9.11 3.60
C THR A 62 -16.60 7.60 3.51
N GLN A 63 -16.85 6.99 2.34
CA GLN A 63 -16.54 5.57 2.11
C GLN A 63 -15.08 5.40 1.71
N GLY A 64 -14.61 6.15 0.72
CA GLY A 64 -13.22 6.15 0.27
C GLY A 64 -12.69 4.77 -0.10
N ILE A 65 -11.40 4.54 0.18
CA ILE A 65 -10.69 3.31 -0.19
C ILE A 65 -10.70 2.24 0.92
N LEU A 66 -10.76 2.64 2.19
CA LEU A 66 -10.74 1.73 3.33
C LEU A 66 -12.13 1.49 3.95
N GLY A 67 -13.08 2.39 3.75
CA GLY A 67 -14.28 2.46 4.57
C GLY A 67 -14.01 3.02 5.97
N ALA A 68 -15.01 3.70 6.54
CA ALA A 68 -14.87 4.40 7.83
C ALA A 68 -14.40 3.49 8.98
N ARG A 69 -14.92 2.25 9.07
CA ARG A 69 -14.59 1.32 10.16
C ARG A 69 -13.11 0.91 10.14
N GLN A 70 -12.58 0.58 8.96
CA GLN A 70 -11.18 0.17 8.81
C GLN A 70 -10.24 1.35 8.99
N LEU A 71 -10.57 2.55 8.47
CA LEU A 71 -9.76 3.75 8.68
C LEU A 71 -9.66 4.10 10.17
N ALA A 72 -10.78 4.07 10.91
CA ALA A 72 -10.80 4.29 12.35
C ALA A 72 -9.99 3.24 13.12
N TRP A 73 -10.11 1.97 12.73
CA TRP A 73 -9.30 0.88 13.27
C TRP A 73 -7.80 1.12 13.03
N LEU A 74 -7.40 1.43 11.81
CA LEU A 74 -5.99 1.60 11.44
C LEU A 74 -5.34 2.74 12.23
N LYS A 75 -6.01 3.90 12.31
CA LYS A 75 -5.55 5.05 13.12
C LYS A 75 -5.35 4.68 14.59
N ARG A 76 -6.26 3.89 15.17
CA ARG A 76 -6.19 3.45 16.56
C ARG A 76 -5.04 2.46 16.77
N GLU A 77 -4.93 1.42 15.95
CA GLU A 77 -3.90 0.40 16.11
C GLU A 77 -2.50 0.98 15.86
N LEU A 78 -2.32 1.88 14.88
CA LEU A 78 -1.05 2.56 14.65
C LEU A 78 -0.64 3.41 15.86
N ALA A 79 -1.59 4.13 16.48
CA ALA A 79 -1.33 4.94 17.66
C ALA A 79 -1.06 4.11 18.92
N ALA A 80 -1.58 2.87 19.00
CA ALA A 80 -1.37 1.95 20.11
C ALA A 80 -0.09 1.11 19.97
N SER A 81 0.42 0.94 18.75
CA SER A 81 1.61 0.12 18.48
C SER A 81 2.87 0.70 19.10
N ARG A 82 3.61 -0.16 19.80
CA ARG A 82 4.92 0.13 20.38
C ARG A 82 6.07 -0.51 19.60
N ALA A 83 5.77 -1.20 18.49
CA ALA A 83 6.79 -1.83 17.66
C ALA A 83 7.71 -0.78 17.02
N VAL A 84 8.99 -1.12 16.81
CA VAL A 84 9.97 -0.25 16.13
C VAL A 84 9.46 0.11 14.73
N TRP A 85 9.00 -0.87 13.98
CA TRP A 85 8.45 -0.74 12.63
C TRP A 85 6.97 -1.07 12.57
N LYS A 86 6.25 -0.24 11.81
CA LYS A 86 4.81 -0.33 11.54
C LYS A 86 4.67 -0.43 10.02
N VAL A 87 4.77 -1.65 9.52
CA VAL A 87 4.68 -1.93 8.09
C VAL A 87 3.20 -1.98 7.70
N ILE A 88 2.80 -1.13 6.76
CA ILE A 88 1.45 -1.07 6.24
C ILE A 88 1.43 -1.84 4.92
N ALA A 89 0.85 -3.03 4.96
CA ALA A 89 0.69 -3.89 3.79
C ALA A 89 -0.66 -3.57 3.14
N ALA A 90 -0.60 -2.85 2.02
CA ALA A 90 -1.74 -2.34 1.28
C ALA A 90 -1.82 -3.07 -0.07
N ASP A 91 -3.00 -3.56 -0.45
CA ASP A 91 -3.12 -4.32 -1.70
C ASP A 91 -3.02 -3.43 -2.94
N MET A 92 -3.29 -2.12 -2.84
CA MET A 92 -3.20 -1.16 -3.94
C MET A 92 -2.18 -0.02 -3.66
N PRO A 93 -1.57 0.55 -4.72
CA PRO A 93 -0.63 1.65 -4.59
C PRO A 93 -1.30 2.99 -4.24
N LEU A 94 -0.54 3.88 -3.61
CA LEU A 94 -1.04 5.18 -3.16
C LEU A 94 -1.01 6.25 -4.26
N GLY A 95 0.13 6.45 -4.90
CA GLY A 95 0.36 7.53 -5.87
C GLY A 95 0.37 7.09 -7.34
N LEU A 96 0.13 5.81 -7.63
CA LEU A 96 0.10 5.31 -9.00
C LEU A 96 -1.31 5.43 -9.59
N VAL A 97 -1.40 6.05 -10.76
CA VAL A 97 -2.66 6.24 -11.48
C VAL A 97 -3.07 4.93 -12.16
N VAL A 98 -4.04 4.23 -11.57
CA VAL A 98 -4.60 2.97 -12.09
C VAL A 98 -6.01 3.24 -12.64
N THR A 99 -6.13 3.26 -13.97
CA THR A 99 -7.38 3.57 -14.68
C THR A 99 -8.25 2.33 -14.87
N ASP A 100 -9.56 2.50 -14.75
CA ASP A 100 -10.58 1.53 -15.15
C ASP A 100 -11.41 2.12 -16.30
N GLY A 101 -11.06 1.74 -17.53
CA GLY A 101 -11.61 2.35 -18.73
C GLY A 101 -11.19 3.83 -18.92
N PRO A 102 -11.93 4.61 -19.71
CA PRO A 102 -11.48 5.93 -20.15
C PRO A 102 -11.60 7.03 -19.10
N ALA A 103 -12.43 6.84 -18.07
CA ALA A 103 -12.81 7.92 -17.16
C ALA A 103 -12.72 7.57 -15.67
N ASN A 104 -12.67 6.28 -15.31
CA ASN A 104 -12.69 5.87 -13.91
C ASN A 104 -11.30 5.45 -13.43
N PHE A 105 -11.16 5.43 -12.11
CA PHE A 105 -9.96 4.99 -11.43
C PHE A 105 -10.28 3.84 -10.50
N GLU A 106 -9.34 2.91 -10.39
CA GLU A 106 -9.45 1.72 -9.55
C GLU A 106 -8.79 1.92 -8.18
N ALA A 107 -7.57 2.47 -8.18
CA ALA A 107 -6.75 2.61 -6.98
C ALA A 107 -7.04 3.94 -6.23
N VAL A 108 -6.07 4.37 -5.43
CA VAL A 108 -6.13 5.57 -4.60
C VAL A 108 -6.07 6.84 -5.46
N ALA A 109 -5.03 6.97 -6.29
CA ALA A 109 -4.77 8.18 -7.06
C ALA A 109 -5.84 8.44 -8.13
N GLN A 110 -6.18 9.71 -8.34
CA GLN A 110 -7.23 10.12 -9.30
C GLN A 110 -6.69 10.84 -10.56
N GLY A 111 -5.37 11.01 -10.66
CA GLY A 111 -4.70 11.52 -11.85
C GLY A 111 -4.73 13.04 -11.99
N ASP A 112 -5.09 13.78 -10.94
CA ASP A 112 -4.99 15.25 -10.85
C ASP A 112 -3.98 15.62 -9.78
N PRO A 113 -2.90 16.33 -10.12
CA PRO A 113 -1.83 16.64 -9.19
C PRO A 113 -2.19 17.64 -8.09
N GLY A 114 -3.47 18.02 -7.96
CA GLY A 114 -3.99 19.03 -7.03
C GLY A 114 -4.25 18.55 -5.61
N ALA A 115 -5.24 19.16 -4.96
CA ALA A 115 -5.64 18.79 -3.61
C ALA A 115 -6.25 17.38 -3.60
N PRO A 116 -6.14 16.62 -2.48
CA PRO A 116 -6.70 15.28 -2.38
C PRO A 116 -8.21 15.28 -2.66
N LEU A 117 -8.65 14.39 -3.54
CA LEU A 117 -10.06 14.16 -3.85
C LEU A 117 -10.38 12.66 -3.83
N GLY A 118 -11.67 12.34 -3.72
CA GLY A 118 -12.17 10.97 -3.72
C GLY A 118 -11.45 10.10 -2.69
N ARG A 119 -10.87 9.00 -3.16
CA ARG A 119 -10.18 8.02 -2.31
C ARG A 119 -8.89 8.54 -1.67
N GLU A 120 -8.26 9.57 -2.25
CA GLU A 120 -7.06 10.20 -1.66
C GLU A 120 -7.38 10.88 -0.32
N LEU A 121 -8.63 11.28 -0.08
CA LEU A 121 -9.05 11.95 1.16
C LEU A 121 -8.74 11.09 2.40
N GLN A 122 -8.98 9.78 2.35
CA GLN A 122 -8.70 8.88 3.47
C GLN A 122 -7.20 8.67 3.68
N ILE A 123 -6.42 8.68 2.60
CA ILE A 123 -4.96 8.59 2.69
C ILE A 123 -4.39 9.89 3.26
N ALA A 124 -4.87 11.05 2.81
CA ALA A 124 -4.51 12.35 3.38
C ALA A 124 -4.84 12.43 4.88
N GLU A 125 -6.02 11.95 5.29
CA GLU A 125 -6.43 11.87 6.70
C GLU A 125 -5.50 10.97 7.52
N LEU A 126 -5.16 9.78 7.00
CA LEU A 126 -4.27 8.83 7.66
C LEU A 126 -2.85 9.36 7.80
N LEU A 127 -2.29 9.92 6.73
CA LEU A 127 -0.93 10.49 6.71
C LEU A 127 -0.82 11.69 7.67
N ARG A 128 -1.85 12.55 7.70
CA ARG A 128 -2.01 13.62 8.70
C ARG A 128 -2.03 13.06 10.13
N HIS A 129 -2.82 12.02 10.38
CA HIS A 129 -2.89 11.37 11.68
C HIS A 129 -1.54 10.81 12.13
N ILE A 130 -0.81 10.12 11.24
CA ILE A 130 0.54 9.59 11.50
C ILE A 130 1.48 10.73 11.93
N LYS A 131 1.51 11.82 11.17
CA LYS A 131 2.32 13.01 11.46
C LYS A 131 1.99 13.61 12.83
N HIS A 132 0.72 13.97 13.07
CA HIS A 132 0.33 14.69 14.29
C HIS A 132 0.41 13.84 15.55
N ARG A 133 0.19 12.52 15.43
CA ARG A 133 0.40 11.57 16.54
C ARG A 133 1.86 11.18 16.72
N ARG A 134 2.76 11.67 15.86
CA ARG A 134 4.20 11.37 15.86
C ARG A 134 4.46 9.86 15.84
N ILE A 135 3.69 9.13 15.04
CA ILE A 135 3.85 7.68 14.89
C ILE A 135 5.14 7.42 14.10
N THR A 136 6.05 6.66 14.67
CA THR A 136 7.38 6.40 14.08
C THR A 136 7.43 5.07 13.34
N GLY A 137 8.35 4.97 12.37
CA GLY A 137 8.70 3.71 11.71
C GLY A 137 7.64 3.19 10.75
N THR A 138 6.87 4.07 10.11
CA THR A 138 5.87 3.67 9.11
C THR A 138 6.51 3.44 7.74
N VAL A 139 6.17 2.32 7.10
CA VAL A 139 6.62 1.95 5.75
C VAL A 139 5.44 1.33 4.99
N TRP A 140 5.27 1.68 3.72
CA TRP A 140 4.21 1.10 2.87
C TRP A 140 4.77 0.03 1.95
N LEU A 141 4.12 -1.13 1.93
CA LEU A 141 4.37 -2.20 0.97
C LEU A 141 3.10 -2.39 0.15
N THR A 142 3.24 -2.30 -1.17
CA THR A 142 2.11 -2.34 -2.11
C THR A 142 2.36 -3.30 -3.27
N ALA A 143 1.29 -3.68 -3.96
CA ALA A 143 1.32 -4.54 -5.13
C ALA A 143 0.31 -4.03 -6.18
N ASP A 144 -0.55 -4.91 -6.70
CA ASP A 144 -1.56 -4.68 -7.75
C ASP A 144 -0.98 -4.44 -9.14
N VAL A 145 -0.07 -3.49 -9.29
CA VAL A 145 0.58 -3.21 -10.58
C VAL A 145 1.67 -4.24 -10.88
N HIS A 146 1.84 -4.56 -12.16
CA HIS A 146 2.65 -5.72 -12.59
C HIS A 146 4.10 -5.32 -12.92
N TYR A 147 4.74 -4.66 -11.97
CA TYR A 147 6.16 -4.31 -12.00
C TYR A 147 6.68 -4.01 -10.58
N THR A 148 7.99 -3.81 -10.44
CA THR A 148 8.59 -3.38 -9.18
C THR A 148 9.09 -1.94 -9.25
N SER A 149 8.89 -1.19 -8.16
CA SER A 149 9.31 0.20 -8.06
C SER A 149 9.42 0.67 -6.60
N ALA A 150 10.17 1.75 -6.38
CA ALA A 150 10.26 2.41 -5.09
C ALA A 150 9.95 3.90 -5.24
N GLN A 151 9.08 4.40 -4.38
CA GLN A 151 8.62 5.78 -4.37
C GLN A 151 8.91 6.42 -3.02
N HIS A 152 9.44 7.63 -3.06
CA HIS A 152 9.58 8.48 -1.89
C HIS A 152 8.60 9.65 -1.96
N TYR A 153 7.73 9.77 -0.97
CA TYR A 153 6.72 10.81 -0.87
C TYR A 153 7.19 11.89 0.08
N ASP A 154 7.09 13.17 -0.32
CA ASP A 154 7.57 14.29 0.48
C ASP A 154 6.65 15.51 0.34
N PRO A 155 6.20 16.11 1.46
CA PRO A 155 5.38 17.30 1.42
C PRO A 155 6.06 18.46 0.68
N ALA A 156 7.39 18.55 0.59
CA ALA A 156 8.06 19.58 -0.20
C ALA A 156 7.66 19.53 -1.69
N ARG A 157 7.40 18.34 -2.24
CA ARG A 157 6.99 18.12 -3.64
C ARG A 157 5.48 18.00 -3.86
N ALA A 158 4.72 17.82 -2.78
CA ALA A 158 3.29 17.49 -2.84
C ALA A 158 2.37 18.71 -2.99
N ALA A 159 1.15 18.53 -3.50
CA ALA A 159 0.10 19.55 -3.34
C ALA A 159 -0.48 19.53 -1.91
N PHE A 160 -0.74 18.34 -1.35
CA PHE A 160 -1.13 18.20 0.06
C PHE A 160 0.11 18.23 0.95
N LYS A 161 0.22 19.20 1.87
CA LYS A 161 1.45 19.41 2.66
C LYS A 161 1.43 18.78 4.07
N ASP A 162 0.28 18.35 4.57
CA ASP A 162 0.13 17.99 5.98
C ASP A 162 0.42 16.51 6.26
N PHE A 163 1.63 16.05 5.92
CA PHE A 163 2.13 14.72 6.25
C PHE A 163 3.65 14.74 6.48
N ALA A 164 4.21 13.62 6.95
CA ALA A 164 5.67 13.42 7.08
C ALA A 164 6.19 12.54 5.94
N PRO A 165 7.43 12.74 5.44
CA PRO A 165 7.97 11.95 4.33
C PRO A 165 7.92 10.44 4.59
N PHE A 166 7.65 9.63 3.57
CA PHE A 166 7.58 8.18 3.71
C PHE A 166 7.96 7.44 2.42
N TRP A 167 8.26 6.16 2.57
CA TRP A 167 8.53 5.25 1.46
C TRP A 167 7.37 4.31 1.19
N GLU A 168 7.11 4.11 -0.10
CA GLU A 168 6.31 3.03 -0.65
C GLU A 168 7.22 2.14 -1.50
N PHE A 169 7.07 0.83 -1.32
CA PHE A 169 7.73 -0.17 -2.15
C PHE A 169 6.67 -1.03 -2.81
N VAL A 170 6.63 -0.95 -4.14
CA VAL A 170 5.73 -1.72 -4.98
C VAL A 170 6.50 -2.93 -5.49
N SER A 171 5.99 -4.13 -5.26
CA SER A 171 6.62 -5.32 -5.84
C SER A 171 5.61 -6.39 -6.26
N GLY A 172 5.71 -6.76 -7.52
CA GLY A 172 4.99 -7.84 -8.17
C GLY A 172 5.29 -7.82 -9.67
N PRO A 173 4.81 -8.79 -10.44
CA PRO A 173 4.06 -9.96 -10.02
C PRO A 173 4.96 -11.19 -9.83
N LEU A 174 4.38 -12.24 -9.25
CA LEU A 174 4.78 -13.65 -9.37
C LEU A 174 3.45 -14.43 -9.43
N ASN A 175 2.61 -14.32 -10.45
CA ASN A 175 2.82 -14.83 -11.81
C ASN A 175 1.71 -14.33 -12.78
N ALA A 176 1.44 -13.02 -12.79
CA ALA A 176 0.62 -12.34 -13.80
C ALA A 176 1.49 -11.79 -14.97
N GLY A 177 0.87 -11.45 -16.09
CA GLY A 177 1.56 -10.82 -17.23
C GLY A 177 1.97 -9.38 -16.91
N GLY A 178 3.10 -8.91 -17.43
CA GLY A 178 3.65 -7.59 -17.12
C GLY A 178 3.03 -6.43 -17.92
N PHE A 179 3.04 -5.23 -17.33
CA PHE A 179 2.55 -3.98 -17.95
C PHE A 179 3.54 -2.82 -17.77
N PRO A 180 3.52 -1.81 -18.67
CA PRO A 180 4.30 -0.59 -18.49
C PRO A 180 3.95 0.14 -17.20
N ALA A 181 4.90 0.95 -16.75
CA ALA A 181 4.75 1.72 -15.54
C ALA A 181 3.62 2.76 -15.65
N ASN A 182 2.78 2.84 -14.62
CA ASN A 182 1.74 3.87 -14.51
C ASN A 182 2.35 5.26 -14.31
N ALA A 183 1.58 6.31 -14.59
CA ALA A 183 1.93 7.67 -14.19
C ALA A 183 1.86 7.84 -12.66
N LEU A 184 2.60 8.81 -12.13
CA LEU A 184 2.48 9.25 -10.74
C LEU A 184 1.52 10.44 -10.63
N ASP A 185 0.72 10.45 -9.58
CA ASP A 185 -0.08 11.58 -9.13
C ASP A 185 0.70 12.42 -8.11
N ALA A 186 0.77 13.75 -8.33
CA ALA A 186 1.56 14.65 -7.50
C ALA A 186 0.87 15.08 -6.20
N THR A 187 -0.36 14.62 -5.93
CA THR A 187 -1.12 14.95 -4.72
C THR A 187 -0.30 14.80 -3.44
N PHE A 188 0.47 13.70 -3.34
CA PHE A 188 1.39 13.41 -2.23
C PHE A 188 2.88 13.54 -2.58
N GLY A 189 3.21 14.17 -3.71
CA GLY A 189 4.59 14.47 -4.11
C GLY A 189 5.55 13.28 -4.24
N PRO A 190 5.14 12.15 -4.85
CA PRO A 190 6.04 11.02 -5.07
C PRO A 190 7.19 11.38 -6.01
N GLU A 191 8.37 10.90 -5.66
CA GLU A 191 9.50 10.73 -6.56
C GLU A 191 9.70 9.23 -6.80
N ARG A 192 9.77 8.81 -8.06
CA ARG A 192 10.06 7.41 -8.43
C ARG A 192 11.56 7.19 -8.44
N VAL A 193 12.11 6.72 -7.33
CA VAL A 193 13.55 6.51 -7.14
C VAL A 193 14.05 5.26 -7.85
N PHE A 194 13.18 4.26 -8.01
CA PHE A 194 13.50 3.03 -8.75
C PHE A 194 12.29 2.51 -9.51
N LEU A 195 12.55 1.91 -10.68
CA LEU A 195 11.55 1.29 -11.54
C LEU A 195 12.19 0.18 -12.37
N LYS A 196 11.57 -1.00 -12.36
CA LYS A 196 11.77 -2.05 -13.35
C LYS A 196 10.41 -2.53 -13.81
N ALA A 197 10.01 -2.10 -15.01
CA ALA A 197 8.74 -2.44 -15.65
C ALA A 197 8.96 -2.82 -17.12
N PRO A 198 8.09 -3.67 -17.68
CA PRO A 198 8.02 -3.91 -19.12
C PRO A 198 7.86 -2.64 -19.96
N ALA A 199 8.40 -2.64 -21.18
CA ALA A 199 8.19 -1.57 -22.15
C ALA A 199 6.82 -1.66 -22.86
N THR A 200 6.24 -2.85 -22.93
CA THR A 200 4.97 -3.14 -23.62
C THR A 200 3.97 -3.79 -22.68
N ALA A 201 2.68 -3.67 -22.98
CA ALA A 201 1.62 -4.34 -22.24
C ALA A 201 1.56 -5.84 -22.54
N ASN A 202 0.98 -6.60 -21.61
CA ASN A 202 0.72 -8.03 -21.73
C ASN A 202 1.98 -8.88 -21.99
N VAL A 203 3.11 -8.52 -21.37
CA VAL A 203 4.32 -9.36 -21.44
C VAL A 203 4.04 -10.68 -20.70
N PRO A 204 4.28 -11.84 -21.31
CA PRO A 204 3.96 -13.12 -20.68
C PRO A 204 4.80 -13.33 -19.40
N PRO A 205 4.28 -14.06 -18.39
CA PRO A 205 4.98 -14.23 -17.12
C PRO A 205 6.40 -14.78 -17.22
N GLY A 206 6.71 -15.56 -18.27
CA GLY A 206 8.03 -16.16 -18.49
C GLY A 206 9.08 -15.27 -19.18
N ARG A 207 8.88 -13.95 -19.29
CA ARG A 207 9.84 -13.02 -19.92
C ARG A 207 10.31 -11.92 -18.95
N ASP A 208 11.15 -12.28 -17.98
CA ASP A 208 11.95 -11.38 -17.12
C ASP A 208 11.17 -10.19 -16.54
N SER A 209 9.97 -10.49 -16.03
CA SER A 209 9.01 -9.49 -15.57
C SER A 209 8.36 -9.93 -14.25
N GLN A 210 9.07 -10.72 -13.46
CA GLN A 210 8.56 -11.25 -12.20
C GLN A 210 9.42 -10.76 -11.05
N PHE A 211 8.78 -10.23 -10.01
CA PHE A 211 9.47 -9.52 -8.95
C PHE A 211 8.90 -9.84 -7.58
N PHE A 212 9.76 -9.81 -6.57
CA PHE A 212 9.36 -9.90 -5.17
C PHE A 212 10.18 -8.98 -4.28
N GLY A 213 9.61 -8.61 -3.14
CA GLY A 213 10.25 -7.79 -2.12
C GLY A 213 10.78 -8.64 -0.98
N GLU A 214 11.91 -8.23 -0.42
CA GLU A 214 12.44 -8.73 0.85
C GLU A 214 12.60 -7.56 1.82
N VAL A 215 12.22 -7.78 3.08
CA VAL A 215 12.45 -6.83 4.16
C VAL A 215 13.20 -7.55 5.28
N ALA A 216 14.32 -6.97 5.69
CA ALA A 216 15.13 -7.44 6.81
C ALA A 216 15.22 -6.35 7.88
N ILE A 217 15.04 -6.72 9.15
CA ILE A 217 15.24 -5.81 10.30
C ILE A 217 16.43 -6.32 11.09
N ALA A 218 17.45 -5.47 11.26
CA ALA A 218 18.62 -5.79 12.08
C ALA A 218 18.19 -5.98 13.55
N GLY A 219 18.66 -7.06 14.19
CA GLY A 219 18.34 -7.34 15.59
C GLY A 219 19.00 -6.34 16.53
N ASP A 220 20.19 -5.87 16.15
CA ASP A 220 20.91 -4.74 16.74
C ASP A 220 20.54 -3.44 16.01
N GLY A 221 20.26 -2.38 16.77
CA GLY A 221 19.92 -1.06 16.22
C GLY A 221 18.53 -0.94 15.60
N GLY A 222 17.95 -2.01 15.04
CA GLY A 222 16.60 -2.01 14.48
C GLY A 222 16.50 -1.37 13.10
N GLU A 223 17.60 -1.24 12.35
CA GLU A 223 17.55 -0.74 10.96
C GLU A 223 16.75 -1.67 10.06
N LEU A 224 15.93 -1.11 9.17
CA LEU A 224 15.12 -1.88 8.22
C LEU A 224 15.68 -1.73 6.81
N THR A 225 16.05 -2.85 6.19
CA THR A 225 16.52 -2.89 4.81
C THR A 225 15.43 -3.49 3.92
N VAL A 226 15.00 -2.74 2.90
CA VAL A 226 14.12 -3.23 1.83
C VAL A 226 14.95 -3.55 0.61
N ARG A 227 14.72 -4.71 0.00
CA ARG A 227 15.32 -5.13 -1.28
C ARG A 227 14.22 -5.50 -2.26
N LEU A 228 14.32 -4.97 -3.47
CA LEU A 228 13.47 -5.37 -4.60
C LEU A 228 14.27 -6.31 -5.48
N ARG A 229 13.70 -7.48 -5.79
CA ARG A 229 14.39 -8.59 -6.45
C ARG A 229 13.64 -9.06 -7.68
N ASP A 230 14.37 -9.59 -8.65
CA ASP A 230 13.81 -10.38 -9.76
C ASP A 230 13.61 -11.85 -9.36
N GLU A 231 13.01 -12.64 -10.25
CA GLU A 231 12.72 -14.06 -10.04
C GLU A 231 13.96 -14.93 -9.85
N THR A 232 15.14 -14.47 -10.26
CA THR A 232 16.41 -15.18 -10.04
C THR A 232 16.94 -14.96 -8.62
N GLY A 233 16.33 -14.02 -7.89
CA GLY A 233 16.77 -13.57 -6.57
C GLY A 233 17.80 -12.44 -6.64
N ALA A 234 18.14 -11.93 -7.83
CA ALA A 234 19.08 -10.81 -7.93
C ALA A 234 18.48 -9.54 -7.31
N VAL A 235 19.29 -8.80 -6.57
CA VAL A 235 18.87 -7.54 -5.95
C VAL A 235 18.94 -6.43 -7.00
N LEU A 236 17.80 -5.85 -7.34
CA LEU A 236 17.71 -4.74 -8.30
C LEU A 236 17.79 -3.37 -7.61
N PHE A 237 17.32 -3.30 -6.37
CA PHE A 237 17.31 -2.07 -5.59
C PHE A 237 17.39 -2.39 -4.09
N THR A 238 18.07 -1.51 -3.34
CA THR A 238 18.16 -1.60 -1.87
C THR A 238 17.93 -0.23 -1.25
N LYS A 239 17.14 -0.19 -0.17
CA LYS A 239 16.97 0.99 0.68
C LYS A 239 17.06 0.62 2.16
N VAL A 240 17.93 1.30 2.88
CA VAL A 240 18.02 1.21 4.35
C VAL A 240 17.24 2.37 4.96
N LEU A 241 16.38 2.04 5.93
CA LEU A 241 15.50 2.95 6.66
C LEU A 241 15.87 2.94 8.14
N GLN A 242 15.67 4.09 8.78
CA GLN A 242 16.18 4.37 10.12
C GLN A 242 15.03 4.31 11.15
N PRO A 243 15.19 3.58 12.25
CA PRO A 243 14.13 3.40 13.24
C PRO A 243 13.82 4.69 14.00
N GLY A 244 12.66 4.76 14.63
CA GLY A 244 12.30 5.88 15.53
C GLY A 244 11.97 7.21 14.85
N ARG A 245 11.95 7.28 13.51
CA ARG A 245 11.57 8.50 12.78
C ARG A 245 10.08 8.54 12.42
N VAL A 246 9.47 9.72 12.52
CA VAL A 246 8.07 10.00 12.06
C VAL A 246 8.00 10.21 10.55
N GLY A 247 9.14 10.49 9.90
CA GLY A 247 9.30 10.49 8.45
C GLY A 247 10.64 9.90 8.05
N GLN A 248 10.67 9.18 6.94
CA GLN A 248 11.82 8.45 6.44
C GLN A 248 12.59 9.20 5.36
#